data_AF-A0A2V6WCI0-F1
#
_entry.id   AF-A0A2V6WCI0-F1
#
_cell.length_a   1.000
_cell.length_b   1.000
_cell.length_c   1.000
_cell.angle_alpha   90.00
_cell.angle_beta   90.00
_cell.angle_gamma   90.00
#
_symmetry.space_group_name_H-M   'P 1'
#
loop_
_entity.id
_entity.type
_entity.pdbx_description
1 polymer ?
#
loop_
_entity_poly.entity_id
_entity_poly.type
_entity_poly.pdbx_seq_one_letter_code
_entity_poly.pdbx_strand_id
1 'polypeptide(L)'
;MPGAQTASAGDTTPRLTLYTRLGGQPAITAVVDDFVANVAADSRINRRFANANVPRLKVLLVEQVCQATGGPCAYTGRDMRAAHAGMGITDA
;
A
#
# COMPACT_ATOMS: atom_id res chain seq x y z
N MET A 1 -28.04 -44.41 -9.21
CA MET A 1 -26.75 -43.70 -9.12
C MET A 1 -26.91 -42.48 -8.22
N PRO A 2 -26.40 -42.49 -6.98
CA PRO A 2 -26.11 -41.25 -6.28
C PRO A 2 -24.60 -41.10 -6.11
N GLY A 3 -24.01 -40.16 -6.85
CA GLY A 3 -22.64 -39.72 -6.62
C GLY A 3 -22.60 -38.86 -5.37
N ALA A 4 -21.97 -39.39 -4.31
CA ALA A 4 -21.67 -38.65 -3.10
C ALA A 4 -20.59 -37.60 -3.41
N GLN A 5 -20.97 -36.33 -3.43
CA GLN A 5 -20.04 -35.22 -3.44
C GLN A 5 -19.57 -35.01 -2.00
N THR A 6 -18.40 -35.56 -1.66
CA THR A 6 -17.69 -35.23 -0.43
C THR A 6 -17.25 -33.77 -0.51
N ALA A 7 -17.84 -32.91 0.32
CA ALA A 7 -17.35 -31.57 0.54
C ALA A 7 -15.92 -31.65 1.08
N SER A 8 -14.95 -31.10 0.34
CA SER A 8 -13.61 -30.88 0.88
C SER A 8 -13.71 -29.86 2.01
N ALA A 9 -13.34 -30.27 3.22
CA ALA A 9 -13.11 -29.35 4.32
C ALA A 9 -12.11 -28.28 3.85
N GLY A 10 -12.55 -27.02 3.86
CA GLY A 10 -11.72 -25.89 3.44
C GLY A 10 -10.42 -25.86 4.23
N ASP A 11 -9.36 -25.47 3.54
CA ASP A 11 -8.00 -25.30 4.08
C ASP A 11 -8.02 -24.36 5.30
N THR A 12 -7.99 -24.93 6.51
CA THR A 12 -7.95 -24.21 7.80
C THR A 12 -6.54 -23.71 8.13
N THR A 13 -5.63 -23.64 7.16
CA THR A 13 -4.31 -23.06 7.39
C THR A 13 -4.46 -21.54 7.54
N PRO A 14 -4.02 -20.94 8.66
CA PRO A 14 -4.07 -19.49 8.82
C PRO A 14 -3.32 -18.82 7.66
N ARG A 15 -4.05 -18.09 6.82
CA ARG A 15 -3.44 -17.36 5.70
C ARG A 15 -2.61 -16.23 6.29
N LEU A 16 -1.29 -16.26 6.03
CA LEU A 16 -0.40 -15.15 6.35
C LEU A 16 -0.95 -13.84 5.77
N THR A 17 -0.79 -12.74 6.51
CA THR A 17 -1.19 -11.42 6.04
C THR A 17 -0.45 -11.07 4.75
N LEU A 18 -1.01 -10.17 3.94
CA LEU A 18 -0.34 -9.72 2.73
C LEU A 18 1.01 -9.05 3.10
N TYR A 19 1.06 -8.30 4.20
CA TYR A 19 2.29 -7.75 4.76
C TYR A 19 3.40 -8.80 4.90
N THR A 20 3.11 -9.95 5.53
CA THR A 20 4.10 -11.03 5.69
C THR A 20 4.50 -11.60 4.34
N ARG A 21 3.54 -11.82 3.43
CA ARG A 21 3.80 -12.36 2.08
C ARG A 21 4.63 -11.40 1.21
N LEU A 22 4.54 -10.10 1.44
CA LEU A 22 5.34 -9.07 0.76
C LEU A 22 6.77 -8.94 1.30
N GLY A 23 7.11 -9.60 2.42
CA GLY A 23 8.43 -9.47 3.06
C GLY A 23 8.48 -8.43 4.20
N GLY A 24 7.32 -7.98 4.67
CA GLY A 24 7.20 -7.06 5.79
C GLY A 24 7.74 -5.65 5.52
N GLN A 25 7.99 -4.90 6.60
CA GLN A 25 8.38 -3.50 6.54
C GLN A 25 9.64 -3.23 5.69
N PRO A 26 10.72 -4.04 5.75
CA PRO A 26 11.91 -3.78 4.93
C PRO A 26 11.60 -3.79 3.42
N ALA A 27 10.81 -4.76 2.96
CA ALA A 27 10.42 -4.88 1.56
C ALA A 27 9.47 -3.75 1.14
N ILE A 28 8.51 -3.39 2.00
CA ILE A 28 7.61 -2.25 1.74
C ILE A 28 8.40 -0.95 1.65
N THR A 29 9.36 -0.71 2.54
CA THR A 29 10.22 0.48 2.50
C THR A 29 11.00 0.54 1.19
N ALA A 30 11.62 -0.57 0.75
CA ALA A 30 12.34 -0.58 -0.52
C ALA A 30 11.45 -0.22 -1.71
N VAL A 31 10.23 -0.78 -1.78
CA VAL A 31 9.27 -0.46 -2.83
C VAL A 31 8.79 0.99 -2.78
N VAL A 32 8.57 1.55 -1.58
CA VAL A 32 8.19 2.96 -1.41
C VAL A 32 9.32 3.90 -1.84
N ASP A 33 10.56 3.53 -1.54
CA ASP A 33 11.75 4.28 -1.96
C ASP A 33 11.84 4.37 -3.49
N ASP A 34 11.71 3.22 -4.16
CA ASP A 34 11.69 3.15 -5.64
C ASP A 34 10.49 3.89 -6.23
N PHE A 35 9.31 3.74 -5.62
CA PHE A 35 8.09 4.44 -6.05
C PHE A 35 8.28 5.96 -6.02
N VAL A 36 8.81 6.52 -4.93
CA VAL A 36 9.04 7.96 -4.81
C VAL A 36 10.10 8.44 -5.80
N ALA A 37 11.15 7.66 -6.05
CA ALA A 37 12.14 7.97 -7.08
C ALA A 37 11.50 8.02 -8.48
N ASN A 38 10.66 7.04 -8.81
CA ASN A 38 9.92 7.00 -10.07
C ASN A 38 8.98 8.20 -10.24
N VAL A 39 8.24 8.57 -9.18
CA VAL A 39 7.37 9.76 -9.18
C VAL A 39 8.17 11.05 -9.41
N ALA A 40 9.34 11.17 -8.79
CA ALA A 40 10.20 12.34 -8.97
C ALA A 40 10.74 12.46 -10.41
N ALA A 41 11.03 11.33 -11.05
CA ALA A 41 11.50 11.28 -12.43
C ALA A 41 10.39 11.48 -13.48
N ASP A 42 9.12 11.25 -13.13
CA ASP A 42 8.00 11.33 -14.07
C ASP A 42 7.57 12.78 -14.34
N SER A 43 7.87 13.27 -15.55
CA SER A 43 7.56 14.64 -15.99
C SER A 43 6.06 14.97 -16.05
N ARG A 44 5.18 13.96 -16.05
CA ARG A 44 3.73 14.15 -16.04
C ARG A 44 3.23 14.60 -14.67
N ILE A 45 3.83 14.12 -13.58
CA ILE A 45 3.32 14.29 -12.22
C ILE A 45 4.30 14.94 -11.25
N ASN A 46 5.61 14.95 -11.51
CA ASN A 46 6.61 15.41 -10.55
C ASN A 46 6.36 16.83 -10.01
N ARG A 47 5.86 17.74 -10.86
CA ARG A 47 5.50 19.12 -10.48
C ARG A 47 4.42 19.19 -9.40
N ARG A 48 3.53 18.19 -9.30
CA ARG A 48 2.52 18.10 -8.23
C ARG A 48 3.15 17.91 -6.85
N PHE A 49 4.38 17.38 -6.80
CA PHE A 49 5.13 17.09 -5.57
C PHE A 49 6.26 18.10 -5.29
N ALA A 50 6.37 19.19 -6.06
CA ALA A 50 7.47 20.15 -5.94
C ALA A 50 7.63 20.76 -4.52
N ASN A 51 6.53 20.86 -3.78
CA ASN A 51 6.50 21.39 -2.40
C ASN A 51 6.33 20.29 -1.33
N ALA A 52 6.44 19.02 -1.71
CA ALA A 52 6.27 17.92 -0.77
C ALA A 52 7.48 17.80 0.15
N ASN A 53 7.23 17.54 1.44
CA ASN A 53 8.29 17.05 2.34
C ASN A 53 8.50 15.56 2.04
N VAL A 54 9.44 15.26 1.15
CA VAL A 54 9.71 13.90 0.65
C VAL A 54 10.04 12.91 1.78
N PRO A 55 10.93 13.23 2.75
CA PRO A 55 11.17 12.33 3.89
C PRO A 55 9.89 11.96 4.65
N ARG A 56 9.02 12.94 4.94
CA ARG A 56 7.74 12.69 5.61
C ARG A 56 6.79 11.87 4.74
N LEU A 57 6.73 12.17 3.44
CA LEU A 57 5.89 11.43 2.50
C LEU A 57 6.26 9.94 2.47
N LYS A 58 7.55 9.62 2.40
CA LYS A 58 8.03 8.23 2.43
C LYS A 58 7.58 7.49 3.68
N VAL A 59 7.74 8.10 4.87
CA VAL A 59 7.27 7.51 6.14
C VAL A 59 5.77 7.22 6.09
N LEU A 60 4.96 8.20 5.67
CA LEU A 60 3.50 8.04 5.59
C LEU A 60 3.07 6.97 4.57
N LEU A 61 3.78 6.85 3.44
CA LEU A 61 3.51 5.79 2.45
C LEU A 61 3.85 4.40 2.99
N VAL A 62 4.98 4.25 3.69
CA VAL A 62 5.34 2.98 4.34
C VAL A 62 4.30 2.59 5.38
N GLU A 63 3.90 3.52 6.25
CA GLU A 63 2.85 3.27 7.25
C GLU A 63 1.52 2.89 6.60
N GLN A 64 1.10 3.63 5.56
CA GLN A 64 -0.15 3.37 4.84
C GLN A 64 -0.17 1.98 4.23
N VAL A 65 0.89 1.57 3.52
CA VAL A 65 0.99 0.26 2.89
C VAL A 65 1.12 -0.84 3.94
N CYS A 66 1.93 -0.63 4.99
CA CYS A 66 2.04 -1.58 6.09
C CYS A 66 0.67 -1.85 6.73
N GLN A 67 -0.07 -0.80 7.11
CA GLN A 67 -1.41 -0.95 7.71
C GLN A 67 -2.39 -1.60 6.73
N ALA A 68 -2.45 -1.13 5.48
CA ALA A 68 -3.40 -1.61 4.48
C ALA A 68 -3.19 -3.10 4.11
N THR A 69 -1.96 -3.60 4.25
CA THR A 69 -1.63 -5.01 3.96
C THR A 69 -1.73 -5.93 5.18
N GLY A 70 -2.22 -5.42 6.32
CA GLY A 70 -2.40 -6.19 7.56
C GLY A 70 -1.13 -6.32 8.39
N GLY A 71 -0.19 -5.39 8.23
CA GLY A 71 1.00 -5.28 9.07
C GLY A 71 0.69 -4.62 10.42
N PRO A 72 1.67 -4.60 11.35
CA PRO A 72 1.48 -4.09 12.70
C PRO A 72 1.53 -2.55 12.80
N CYS A 73 1.81 -1.84 11.70
CA CYS A 73 1.94 -0.39 11.71
C CYS A 73 0.58 0.30 11.79
N ALA A 74 0.57 1.49 12.39
CA ALA A 74 -0.54 2.43 12.32
C ALA A 74 -0.16 3.59 11.39
N TYR A 75 -1.05 3.93 10.47
CA TYR A 75 -0.96 5.11 9.63
C TYR A 75 -1.27 6.37 10.44
N THR A 76 -0.34 7.30 10.46
CA THR A 76 -0.41 8.51 11.30
C THR A 76 -0.76 9.78 10.51
N GLY A 77 -1.02 9.64 9.20
CA GLY A 77 -1.35 10.76 8.33
C GLY A 77 -2.83 11.13 8.33
N ARG A 78 -3.18 12.05 7.43
CA ARG A 78 -4.57 12.47 7.20
C ARG A 78 -5.33 11.38 6.46
N ASP A 79 -6.63 11.30 6.65
CA ASP A 79 -7.47 10.41 5.84
C ASP A 79 -7.26 10.68 4.33
N MET A 80 -7.34 9.61 3.52
CA MET A 80 -7.01 9.69 2.09
C MET A 80 -7.84 10.72 1.34
N ARG A 81 -9.10 10.96 1.74
CA ARG A 81 -9.95 11.95 1.07
C ARG A 81 -9.48 13.37 1.38
N ALA A 82 -9.22 13.68 2.64
CA ALA A 82 -8.77 15.00 3.05
C ALA A 82 -7.32 15.29 2.63
N ALA A 83 -6.46 14.27 2.60
CA ALA A 83 -5.08 14.39 2.12
C ALA A 83 -5.01 14.83 0.65
N HIS A 84 -5.96 14.39 -0.17
CA HIS A 84 -6.00 14.64 -1.62
C HIS A 84 -7.10 15.63 -2.05
N ALA A 85 -7.84 16.22 -1.10
CA ALA A 85 -8.91 17.17 -1.38
C ALA A 85 -8.38 18.40 -2.13
N GLY A 86 -9.10 18.83 -3.16
CA GLY A 86 -8.76 20.02 -3.94
C GLY A 86 -7.57 19.87 -4.91
N MET A 87 -6.95 18.68 -5.00
CA MET A 87 -5.82 18.45 -5.92
C MET A 87 -6.25 18.20 -7.37
N GLY A 88 -7.56 18.03 -7.64
CA GLY A 88 -8.08 17.76 -8.98
C GLY A 88 -7.52 16.46 -9.58
N ILE A 89 -7.44 15.40 -8.76
CA ILE A 89 -7.05 14.05 -9.20
C ILE A 89 -8.21 13.46 -10.02
N THR A 90 -7.88 12.81 -11.12
CA THR A 90 -8.81 12.19 -12.09
C THR A 90 -8.36 10.75 -12.38
N ASP A 91 -9.24 9.92 -12.93
CA ASP A 91 -8.98 8.48 -13.10
C ASP A 91 -7.99 8.09 -14.23
N ALA A 92 -7.57 9.06 -15.05
CA ALA A 92 -6.65 8.93 -16.20
C ALA A 92 -7.13 8.01 -17.35
#